data_AF-A0A9E8MYD5-F1
#
_entry.id   AF-A0A9E8MYD5-F1
#
_cell.length_a   1.000
_cell.length_b   1.000
_cell.length_c   1.000
_cell.angle_alpha   90.00
_cell.angle_beta   90.00
_cell.angle_gamma   90.00
#
_symmetry.space_group_name_H-M   'P 1'
#
loop_
_entity.id
_entity.type
_entity.pdbx_description
1 polymer ?
#
loop_
_entity_poly.entity_id
_entity_poly.type
_entity_poly.pdbx_seq_one_letter_code
_entity_poly.pdbx_strand_id
1 'polypeptide(L)'
;MEMEIVTSHDPNKMSSNATFLNYRLVRFKRPKFKIRFQNNGEGPARTIRLETDIPNMFDKTTIQVEDMYPKCKICPKQVVKYSCLDTTFTETQAIFTFKNIYLPGSEQKNVKDYDSTKGFVKYSLKFGKDFHKIKTKSRTAIIFDKNDPIITNYSTTRFLPGVSVGVKTGYNAFSDLKNSTSYFIGATISPYKSYKWYWQAELLNSFHRYESESSVTEGLTDSPTGEQQFERITTNNSYKIIDWEFPVLARYNINNYPGIGAGLQGMVSLSEKRTEQILIENFENINTQPGALILANDSSEETSDSFSNFRSGFLVEATAGFARIGPSVGARYVFSFKEQFNYLQLYALWKF
;
A
#
# COMPACT_ATOMS: atom_id res chain seq x y z
N MET A 1 -23.17 3.79 -21.72
CA MET A 1 -23.66 2.61 -21.00
C MET A 1 -24.42 3.09 -19.77
N GLU A 2 -25.74 3.09 -19.90
CA GLU A 2 -26.68 3.56 -18.88
C GLU A 2 -26.89 2.46 -17.83
N MET A 3 -26.81 2.83 -16.55
CA MET A 3 -27.16 1.91 -15.46
C MET A 3 -28.66 2.00 -15.21
N GLU A 4 -29.39 1.02 -15.73
CA GLU A 4 -30.65 0.58 -15.13
C GLU A 4 -30.37 -0.65 -14.28
N ILE A 5 -30.45 -0.46 -12.97
CA ILE A 5 -30.63 -1.55 -12.03
C ILE A 5 -32.11 -1.46 -11.67
N VAL A 6 -32.86 -2.52 -11.96
CA VAL A 6 -34.28 -2.66 -11.65
C VAL A 6 -34.37 -3.68 -10.51
N THR A 7 -34.59 -3.22 -9.28
CA THR A 7 -35.01 -4.10 -8.17
C THR A 7 -36.05 -3.39 -7.30
N SER A 8 -37.34 -3.65 -7.49
CA SER A 8 -38.46 -3.22 -6.59
C SER A 8 -38.26 -1.83 -5.93
N HIS A 9 -37.91 -0.84 -6.76
CA HIS A 9 -37.13 0.32 -6.33
C HIS A 9 -37.96 1.36 -5.57
N ASP A 10 -37.50 1.73 -4.37
CA ASP A 10 -37.75 3.04 -3.79
C ASP A 10 -37.43 4.10 -4.87
N PRO A 11 -38.43 4.85 -5.35
CA PRO A 11 -38.23 5.81 -6.43
C PRO A 11 -37.39 7.02 -5.96
N ASN A 12 -37.28 7.22 -4.65
CA ASN A 12 -36.44 8.23 -4.02
C ASN A 12 -35.04 7.66 -3.73
N LYS A 13 -34.09 7.86 -4.66
CA LYS A 13 -32.79 7.19 -4.62
C LYS A 13 -31.63 8.13 -4.98
N MET A 14 -30.56 8.05 -4.21
CA MET A 14 -29.28 8.68 -4.51
C MET A 14 -28.30 7.64 -5.08
N SER A 15 -27.78 7.92 -6.29
CA SER A 15 -26.88 7.04 -7.03
C SER A 15 -25.65 7.78 -7.52
N SER A 16 -24.54 7.05 -7.65
CA SER A 16 -23.27 7.59 -8.12
C SER A 16 -22.63 6.62 -9.10
N ASN A 17 -21.99 7.14 -10.14
CA ASN A 17 -21.13 6.34 -11.02
C ASN A 17 -19.72 6.10 -10.41
N ALA A 18 -19.45 6.69 -9.25
CA ALA A 18 -18.17 6.66 -8.56
C ALA A 18 -18.17 5.68 -7.38
N THR A 19 -18.86 4.54 -7.52
CA THR A 19 -18.81 3.48 -6.49
C THR A 19 -17.38 2.96 -6.31
N PHE A 20 -16.65 2.80 -7.43
CA PHE A 20 -15.25 2.38 -7.47
C PHE A 20 -14.41 3.36 -8.26
N LEU A 21 -13.41 3.95 -7.61
CA LEU A 21 -12.54 4.96 -8.20
C LEU A 21 -11.09 4.51 -8.19
N ASN A 22 -10.42 4.56 -9.35
CA ASN A 22 -8.97 4.39 -9.41
C ASN A 22 -8.29 5.68 -8.91
N TYR A 23 -7.62 5.61 -7.76
CA TYR A 23 -6.99 6.77 -7.12
C TYR A 23 -5.95 7.49 -8.00
N ARG A 24 -5.29 6.79 -8.95
CA ARG A 24 -4.28 7.41 -9.81
C ARG A 24 -4.90 8.39 -10.83
N LEU A 25 -6.05 8.03 -11.37
CA LEU A 25 -6.72 8.79 -12.45
C LEU A 25 -7.87 9.66 -11.95
N VAL A 26 -8.25 9.52 -10.68
CA VAL A 26 -9.43 10.18 -10.10
C VAL A 26 -9.36 11.70 -10.15
N ARG A 27 -8.16 12.29 -10.08
CA ARG A 27 -7.94 13.75 -10.15
C ARG A 27 -8.42 14.38 -11.45
N PHE A 28 -8.42 13.61 -12.53
CA PHE A 28 -8.80 14.07 -13.87
C PHE A 28 -10.27 13.77 -14.20
N LYS A 29 -10.98 13.07 -13.30
CA LYS A 29 -12.37 12.66 -13.52
C LYS A 29 -13.34 13.54 -12.74
N ARG A 30 -14.55 13.65 -13.27
CA ARG A 30 -15.71 14.28 -12.61
C ARG A 30 -16.78 13.21 -12.31
N PRO A 31 -16.82 12.65 -11.09
CA PRO A 31 -17.89 11.78 -10.66
C PRO A 31 -19.26 12.39 -10.93
N LYS A 32 -20.18 11.55 -11.41
CA LYS A 32 -21.56 11.92 -11.71
C LYS A 32 -22.47 11.28 -10.67
N PHE A 33 -23.34 12.11 -10.11
CA PHE A 33 -24.34 11.75 -9.13
C PHE A 33 -25.72 11.97 -9.74
N LYS A 34 -26.67 11.10 -9.38
CA LYS A 34 -28.07 11.22 -9.81
C LYS A 34 -28.96 10.99 -8.59
N ILE A 35 -29.67 12.04 -8.22
CA ILE A 35 -30.77 12.02 -7.25
C ILE A 35 -32.03 11.76 -8.06
N ARG A 36 -32.76 10.70 -7.72
CA ARG A 36 -34.10 10.40 -8.22
C ARG A 36 -35.09 10.67 -7.10
N PHE A 37 -36.22 11.25 -7.44
CA PHE A 37 -37.30 11.50 -6.49
C PHE A 37 -38.64 11.27 -7.18
N GLN A 38 -39.69 11.03 -6.39
CA GLN A 38 -41.04 10.87 -6.89
C GLN A 38 -42.05 11.48 -5.92
N ASN A 39 -43.00 12.22 -6.47
CA ASN A 39 -44.11 12.76 -5.69
C ASN A 39 -45.20 11.69 -5.55
N ASN A 40 -45.32 11.14 -4.34
CA ASN A 40 -46.35 10.16 -4.01
C ASN A 40 -47.61 10.77 -3.37
N GLY A 41 -47.75 12.10 -3.37
CA GLY A 41 -48.93 12.76 -2.81
C GLY A 41 -50.15 12.70 -3.73
N GLU A 42 -51.30 13.11 -3.18
CA GLU A 42 -52.56 13.27 -3.91
C GLU A 42 -52.59 14.54 -4.80
N GLY A 43 -51.64 15.47 -4.60
CA GLY A 43 -51.58 16.77 -5.28
C GLY A 43 -50.23 17.04 -5.95
N PRO A 44 -50.19 18.00 -6.89
CA PRO A 44 -48.95 18.37 -7.57
C PRO A 44 -48.01 19.18 -6.66
N ALA A 45 -46.71 18.88 -6.74
CA ALA A 45 -45.69 19.64 -6.03
C ALA A 45 -45.24 20.85 -6.85
N ARG A 46 -45.16 22.03 -6.21
CA ARG A 46 -44.74 23.28 -6.86
C ARG A 46 -43.29 23.64 -6.58
N THR A 47 -42.78 23.18 -5.45
CA THR A 47 -41.42 23.40 -4.97
C THR A 47 -40.82 22.07 -4.55
N ILE A 48 -39.60 21.78 -4.98
CA ILE A 48 -38.87 20.59 -4.55
C ILE A 48 -37.49 21.03 -4.14
N ARG A 49 -37.13 20.78 -2.88
CA ARG A 49 -35.82 21.08 -2.32
C ARG A 49 -35.07 19.79 -2.03
N LEU A 50 -33.89 19.66 -2.62
CA LEU A 50 -33.01 18.51 -2.48
C LEU A 50 -31.77 18.95 -1.71
N GLU A 51 -31.62 18.48 -0.47
CA GLU A 51 -30.44 18.76 0.35
C GLU A 51 -29.54 17.54 0.32
N THR A 52 -28.41 17.64 -0.39
CA THR A 52 -27.48 16.53 -0.58
C THR A 52 -26.18 16.75 0.16
N ASP A 53 -25.78 15.76 0.94
CA ASP A 53 -24.51 15.77 1.66
C ASP A 53 -23.35 15.69 0.67
N ILE A 54 -22.42 16.65 0.73
CA ILE A 54 -21.20 16.63 -0.08
C ILE A 54 -20.00 16.32 0.80
N PRO A 55 -19.38 15.13 0.65
CA PRO A 55 -18.16 14.79 1.38
C PRO A 55 -17.04 15.79 1.12
N ASN A 56 -16.25 16.10 2.16
CA ASN A 56 -15.13 17.06 2.12
C ASN A 56 -14.06 16.77 1.06
N MET A 57 -14.03 15.54 0.56
CA MET A 57 -13.17 15.09 -0.54
C MET A 57 -13.44 15.80 -1.88
N PHE A 58 -14.62 16.38 -2.01
CA PHE A 58 -15.10 16.98 -3.23
C PHE A 58 -15.11 18.50 -3.15
N ASP A 59 -14.80 19.14 -4.26
CA ASP A 59 -14.87 20.59 -4.37
C ASP A 59 -16.28 21.03 -4.80
N LYS A 60 -17.02 21.59 -3.85
CA LYS A 60 -18.43 21.99 -4.01
C LYS A 60 -18.58 23.14 -5.01
N THR A 61 -17.58 24.01 -5.10
CA THR A 61 -17.58 25.14 -6.04
C THR A 61 -17.54 24.69 -7.49
N THR A 62 -17.13 23.44 -7.73
CA THR A 62 -17.02 22.87 -9.08
C THR A 62 -18.26 22.13 -9.54
N ILE A 63 -19.36 22.16 -8.78
CA ILE A 63 -20.60 21.48 -9.13
C ILE A 63 -21.13 21.98 -10.47
N GLN A 64 -21.47 21.04 -11.34
CA GLN A 64 -22.10 21.29 -12.63
C GLN A 64 -23.36 20.43 -12.73
N VAL A 65 -24.49 21.08 -12.96
CA VAL A 65 -25.75 20.36 -13.25
C VAL A 65 -25.67 19.92 -14.71
N GLU A 66 -25.66 18.60 -14.92
CA GLU A 66 -25.51 17.98 -16.24
C GLU A 66 -26.87 17.78 -16.89
N ASP A 67 -27.85 17.38 -16.09
CA ASP A 67 -29.20 17.10 -16.55
C ASP A 67 -30.19 17.15 -15.38
N MET A 68 -31.45 17.47 -15.68
CA MET A 68 -32.51 17.52 -14.68
C MET A 68 -33.88 17.26 -15.29
N TYR A 69 -34.79 16.75 -14.48
CA TYR A 69 -36.22 16.69 -14.77
C TYR A 69 -37.02 17.01 -13.49
N PRO A 70 -38.04 17.89 -13.54
CA PRO A 70 -38.55 18.61 -14.71
C PRO A 70 -37.54 19.58 -15.36
N LYS A 71 -37.58 19.69 -16.69
CA LYS A 71 -36.65 20.55 -17.44
C LYS A 71 -36.95 22.01 -17.17
N CYS A 72 -35.99 22.74 -16.63
CA CYS A 72 -36.12 24.17 -16.37
C CYS A 72 -34.77 24.89 -16.51
N LYS A 73 -34.80 26.23 -16.57
CA LYS A 73 -33.60 27.06 -16.63
C LYS A 73 -33.01 27.26 -15.23
N ILE A 74 -31.72 27.56 -15.13
CA ILE A 74 -31.11 27.97 -13.85
C ILE A 74 -31.72 29.30 -13.41
N CYS A 75 -32.09 29.43 -12.14
CA CYS A 75 -32.71 30.65 -11.62
C CYS A 75 -31.73 31.84 -11.69
N PRO A 76 -32.18 33.03 -12.13
CA PRO A 76 -31.41 34.26 -11.94
C PRO A 76 -31.48 34.69 -10.47
N LYS A 77 -30.65 35.66 -10.07
CA LYS A 77 -30.62 36.18 -8.69
C LYS A 77 -31.91 36.92 -8.28
N GLN A 78 -32.79 37.25 -9.22
CA GLN A 78 -34.04 37.97 -8.99
C GLN A 78 -35.23 37.01 -8.86
N VAL A 79 -36.31 37.44 -8.22
CA VAL A 79 -37.53 36.64 -8.07
C VAL A 79 -38.18 36.47 -9.45
N VAL A 80 -38.29 35.21 -9.90
CA VAL A 80 -38.90 34.87 -11.19
C VAL A 80 -40.23 34.14 -11.01
N LYS A 81 -41.14 34.39 -11.95
CA LYS A 81 -42.46 33.74 -12.03
C LYS A 81 -42.45 32.47 -12.89
N TYR A 82 -41.35 32.13 -13.54
CA TYR A 82 -41.24 30.92 -14.37
C TYR A 82 -40.50 29.79 -13.64
N SER A 83 -40.65 28.55 -14.12
CA SER A 83 -40.02 27.38 -13.52
C SER A 83 -38.49 27.44 -13.64
N CYS A 84 -37.78 27.33 -12.53
CA CYS A 84 -36.32 27.38 -12.52
C CYS A 84 -35.68 26.51 -11.43
N LEU A 85 -34.41 26.16 -11.62
CA LEU A 85 -33.59 25.45 -10.65
C LEU A 85 -32.62 26.42 -9.97
N ASP A 86 -32.75 26.56 -8.66
CA ASP A 86 -31.82 27.30 -7.82
C ASP A 86 -30.80 26.34 -7.22
N THR A 87 -29.54 26.75 -7.12
CA THR A 87 -28.47 25.95 -6.54
C THR A 87 -27.75 26.78 -5.50
N THR A 88 -27.86 26.38 -4.24
CA THR A 88 -27.18 27.01 -3.11
C THR A 88 -26.30 26.00 -2.39
N PHE A 89 -25.33 26.49 -1.63
CA PHE A 89 -24.34 25.65 -0.96
C PHE A 89 -24.24 26.04 0.50
N THR A 90 -24.16 25.04 1.37
CA THR A 90 -23.75 25.21 2.76
C THR A 90 -22.36 24.63 2.96
N GLU A 91 -21.82 24.75 4.18
CA GLU A 91 -20.53 24.16 4.51
C GLU A 91 -20.47 22.65 4.30
N THR A 92 -21.61 21.94 4.40
CA THR A 92 -21.67 20.47 4.35
C THR A 92 -22.51 19.94 3.18
N GLN A 93 -23.44 20.72 2.63
CA GLN A 93 -24.44 20.25 1.67
C GLN A 93 -24.52 21.12 0.40
N ALA A 94 -24.99 20.54 -0.71
CA ALA A 94 -25.57 21.30 -1.81
C ALA A 94 -27.08 21.22 -1.74
N ILE A 95 -27.73 22.32 -2.06
CA ILE A 95 -29.18 22.46 -2.04
C ILE A 95 -29.64 22.80 -3.45
N PHE A 96 -30.42 21.90 -4.05
CA PHE A 96 -31.06 22.13 -5.34
C PHE A 96 -32.54 22.41 -5.10
N THR A 97 -33.02 23.59 -5.49
CA THR A 97 -34.43 23.97 -5.28
C THR A 97 -35.10 24.23 -6.62
N PHE A 98 -36.01 23.33 -7.00
CA PHE A 98 -36.95 23.60 -8.09
C PHE A 98 -38.01 24.57 -7.60
N LYS A 99 -38.18 25.69 -8.29
CA LYS A 99 -39.19 26.72 -7.98
C LYS A 99 -40.23 26.78 -9.09
N ASN A 100 -41.49 26.91 -8.69
CA ASN A 100 -42.65 27.06 -9.57
C ASN A 100 -42.71 26.01 -10.68
N ILE A 101 -42.43 24.75 -10.34
CA ILE A 101 -42.59 23.61 -11.25
C ILE A 101 -44.00 23.02 -11.09
N TYR A 102 -44.35 22.08 -11.96
CA TYR A 102 -45.52 21.24 -11.80
C TYR A 102 -45.07 19.79 -11.89
N LEU A 103 -44.98 19.11 -10.74
CA LEU A 103 -44.73 17.67 -10.69
C LEU A 103 -46.00 16.98 -10.16
N PRO A 104 -46.76 16.27 -11.00
CA PRO A 104 -48.00 15.61 -10.58
C PRO A 104 -47.72 14.59 -9.46
N GLY A 105 -48.71 14.39 -8.60
CA GLY A 105 -48.68 13.38 -7.56
C GLY A 105 -49.16 12.03 -8.09
N SER A 106 -48.55 10.93 -7.67
CA SER A 106 -48.91 9.60 -8.17
C SER A 106 -50.27 9.09 -7.72
N GLU A 107 -50.85 9.67 -6.67
CA GLU A 107 -52.20 9.36 -6.19
C GLU A 107 -53.27 10.31 -6.75
N GLN A 108 -52.88 11.27 -7.61
CA GLN A 108 -53.80 12.22 -8.22
C GLN A 108 -54.68 11.53 -9.28
N LYS A 109 -56.02 11.67 -9.15
CA LYS A 109 -57.04 10.98 -9.96
C LYS A 109 -56.88 11.06 -11.50
N ASN A 110 -56.16 12.06 -12.01
CA ASN A 110 -56.00 12.31 -13.45
C ASN A 110 -54.62 11.93 -14.02
N VAL A 111 -53.75 11.32 -13.21
CA VAL A 111 -52.40 10.93 -13.64
C VAL A 111 -52.44 9.51 -14.21
N LYS A 112 -52.43 9.44 -15.54
CA LYS A 112 -52.38 8.14 -16.27
C LYS A 112 -50.96 7.63 -16.46
N ASP A 113 -49.99 8.54 -16.50
CA ASP A 113 -48.58 8.23 -16.66
C ASP A 113 -47.85 8.40 -15.32
N TYR A 114 -47.52 7.29 -14.69
CA TYR A 114 -46.83 7.26 -13.40
C TYR A 114 -45.41 7.82 -13.49
N ASP A 115 -44.75 7.73 -14.65
CA ASP A 115 -43.39 8.24 -14.82
C ASP A 115 -43.34 9.78 -14.84
N SER A 116 -44.46 10.43 -15.15
CA SER A 116 -44.59 11.89 -15.07
C SER A 116 -44.49 12.45 -13.64
N THR A 117 -44.63 11.59 -12.63
CA THR A 117 -44.55 11.95 -11.20
C THR A 117 -43.12 11.86 -10.65
N LYS A 118 -42.20 11.33 -11.46
CA LYS A 118 -40.80 11.13 -11.11
C LYS A 118 -39.96 12.32 -11.58
N GLY A 119 -38.93 12.65 -10.82
CA GLY A 119 -37.96 13.68 -11.10
C GLY A 119 -36.54 13.22 -10.86
N PHE A 120 -35.58 13.95 -11.41
CA PHE A 120 -34.19 13.72 -11.10
C PHE A 120 -33.33 14.98 -11.24
N VAL A 121 -32.21 14.99 -10.52
CA VAL A 121 -31.10 15.93 -10.74
C VAL A 121 -29.83 15.12 -10.92
N LYS A 122 -29.16 15.34 -12.04
CA LYS A 122 -27.86 14.76 -12.36
C LYS A 122 -26.81 15.86 -12.32
N TYR A 123 -25.80 15.69 -11.48
CA TYR A 123 -24.74 16.66 -11.31
C TYR A 123 -23.37 15.99 -11.25
N SER A 124 -22.33 16.75 -11.60
CA SER A 124 -20.94 16.31 -11.55
C SER A 124 -20.10 17.29 -10.74
N LEU A 125 -19.03 16.79 -10.13
CA LEU A 125 -18.13 17.60 -9.31
C LEU A 125 -16.70 17.07 -9.40
N LYS A 126 -15.71 17.94 -9.16
CA LYS A 126 -14.29 17.59 -9.10
C LYS A 126 -13.88 17.23 -7.67
N PHE A 127 -12.76 16.52 -7.56
CA PHE A 127 -12.09 16.31 -6.28
C PHE A 127 -11.42 17.60 -5.82
N GLY A 128 -11.42 17.83 -4.51
CA GLY A 128 -10.63 18.90 -3.90
C GLY A 128 -9.13 18.68 -4.08
N LYS A 129 -8.32 19.68 -3.73
CA LYS A 129 -6.84 19.57 -3.79
C LYS A 129 -6.33 18.48 -2.85
N ASP A 130 -6.92 18.42 -1.64
CA ASP A 130 -6.58 17.43 -0.62
C ASP A 130 -7.69 16.38 -0.49
N PHE A 131 -7.42 15.16 -0.98
CA PHE A 131 -8.31 14.03 -0.78
C PHE A 131 -7.55 12.75 -0.48
N HIS A 132 -8.14 11.96 0.41
CA HIS A 132 -7.58 10.75 0.97
C HIS A 132 -8.35 9.52 0.48
N LYS A 133 -7.73 8.34 0.55
CA LYS A 133 -8.34 7.05 0.20
C LYS A 133 -9.36 6.58 1.25
N ILE A 134 -10.32 7.43 1.59
CA ILE A 134 -11.36 7.13 2.58
C ILE A 134 -12.67 6.81 1.89
N LYS A 135 -13.46 5.93 2.50
CA LYS A 135 -14.83 5.66 2.04
C LYS A 135 -15.67 6.89 2.40
N THR A 136 -16.42 7.42 1.44
CA THR A 136 -17.35 8.51 1.67
C THR A 136 -18.78 8.03 1.51
N LYS A 137 -19.69 8.64 2.27
CA LYS A 137 -21.12 8.42 2.20
C LYS A 137 -21.79 9.75 1.89
N SER A 138 -22.77 9.73 1.00
CA SER A 138 -23.64 10.85 0.71
C SER A 138 -25.08 10.35 0.73
N ARG A 139 -25.98 11.16 1.24
CA ARG A 139 -27.44 10.95 1.22
C ARG A 139 -28.10 12.27 0.85
N THR A 140 -29.34 12.19 0.43
CA THR A 140 -30.15 13.36 0.10
C THR A 140 -31.45 13.34 0.87
N ALA A 141 -31.81 14.48 1.46
CA ALA A 141 -33.15 14.77 1.95
C ALA A 141 -33.96 15.45 0.85
N ILE A 142 -35.13 14.90 0.55
CA ILE A 142 -36.06 15.40 -0.48
C ILE A 142 -37.25 16.02 0.22
N ILE A 143 -37.47 17.31 -0.01
CA ILE A 143 -38.56 18.08 0.60
C ILE A 143 -39.48 18.55 -0.51
N PHE A 144 -40.74 18.12 -0.43
CA PHE A 144 -41.82 18.56 -1.34
C PHE A 144 -42.61 19.69 -0.67
N ASP A 145 -42.59 20.88 -1.27
CA ASP A 145 -43.22 22.10 -0.77
C ASP A 145 -42.88 22.41 0.72
N LYS A 146 -43.76 22.03 1.65
CA LYS A 146 -43.60 22.23 3.10
C LYS A 146 -43.75 20.93 3.90
N ASN A 147 -43.67 19.78 3.24
CA ASN A 147 -43.80 18.47 3.87
C ASN A 147 -42.48 18.02 4.50
N ASP A 148 -42.57 17.00 5.35
CA ASP A 148 -41.40 16.40 5.99
C ASP A 148 -40.42 15.80 4.97
N PRO A 149 -39.10 15.86 5.26
CA PRO A 149 -38.08 15.37 4.35
C PRO A 149 -38.11 13.85 4.20
N ILE A 150 -38.14 13.38 2.95
CA ILE A 150 -37.94 11.98 2.61
C ILE A 150 -36.44 11.73 2.45
N ILE A 151 -35.90 10.83 3.26
CA ILE A 151 -34.46 10.52 3.26
C ILE A 151 -34.15 9.36 2.32
N THR A 152 -33.26 9.60 1.36
CA THR A 152 -32.80 8.59 0.40
C THR A 152 -31.77 7.63 1.00
N ASN A 153 -31.46 6.56 0.26
CA ASN A 153 -30.36 5.65 0.57
C ASN A 153 -28.98 6.35 0.63
N TYR A 154 -28.03 5.72 1.32
CA TYR A 154 -26.62 6.12 1.21
C TYR A 154 -26.01 5.71 -0.13
N SER A 155 -25.43 6.66 -0.83
CA SER A 155 -24.49 6.42 -1.93
C SER A 155 -23.08 6.41 -1.37
N THR A 156 -22.39 5.26 -1.48
CA THR A 156 -21.01 5.11 -1.00
C THR A 156 -20.02 5.16 -2.15
N THR A 157 -19.01 6.02 -2.03
CA THR A 157 -17.87 6.06 -2.95
C THR A 157 -16.66 5.43 -2.27
N ARG A 158 -15.97 4.54 -2.99
CA ARG A 158 -14.79 3.81 -2.51
C ARG A 158 -13.66 3.91 -3.53
N PHE A 159 -12.43 4.01 -3.04
CA PHE A 159 -11.25 3.89 -3.90
C PHE A 159 -10.86 2.43 -4.06
N LEU A 160 -10.58 2.03 -5.30
CA LEU A 160 -9.91 0.78 -5.56
C LEU A 160 -8.46 0.90 -5.09
N PRO A 161 -7.93 -0.12 -4.39
CA PRO A 161 -6.52 -0.18 -4.05
C PRO A 161 -5.73 -0.36 -5.36
N GLY A 162 -5.15 0.72 -5.87
CA GLY A 162 -4.09 0.60 -6.88
C GLY A 162 -2.86 -0.07 -6.28
N VAL A 163 -2.03 -0.68 -7.12
CA VAL A 163 -0.75 -1.27 -6.73
C VAL A 163 0.37 -0.27 -7.00
N SER A 164 1.31 -0.16 -6.08
CA SER A 164 2.60 0.52 -6.24
C SER A 164 3.71 -0.52 -6.15
N VAL A 165 4.58 -0.48 -7.13
CA VAL A 165 5.82 -1.24 -7.15
C VAL A 165 6.93 -0.31 -6.67
N GLY A 166 7.92 -0.84 -5.97
CA GLY A 166 9.10 -0.09 -5.59
C GLY A 166 10.37 -0.91 -5.73
N VAL A 167 11.51 -0.23 -5.81
CA VAL A 167 12.84 -0.84 -5.83
C VAL A 167 13.51 -0.55 -4.49
N LYS A 168 14.14 -1.57 -3.91
CA LYS A 168 14.82 -1.50 -2.62
C LYS A 168 16.24 -2.02 -2.76
N THR A 169 17.20 -1.36 -2.14
CA THR A 169 18.59 -1.82 -2.07
C THR A 169 19.23 -1.36 -0.77
N GLY A 170 20.26 -2.06 -0.32
CA GLY A 170 20.92 -1.71 0.92
C GLY A 170 22.00 -2.69 1.34
N TYR A 171 22.34 -2.59 2.62
CA TYR A 171 23.39 -3.35 3.28
C TYR A 171 22.83 -4.04 4.53
N ASN A 172 23.22 -5.29 4.76
CA ASN A 172 22.93 -6.04 5.98
C ASN A 172 24.21 -6.11 6.82
N ALA A 173 24.12 -5.66 8.06
CA ALA A 173 25.18 -5.70 9.06
C ALA A 173 24.88 -6.81 10.08
N PHE A 174 25.77 -7.80 10.15
CA PHE A 174 25.73 -8.91 11.10
C PHE A 174 26.74 -8.65 12.22
N SER A 175 26.29 -8.59 13.47
CA SER A 175 27.18 -8.37 14.63
C SER A 175 28.05 -9.59 14.95
N ASP A 176 27.52 -10.78 14.67
CA ASP A 176 28.07 -12.04 15.17
C ASP A 176 29.06 -12.69 14.17
N LEU A 177 29.24 -12.09 12.98
CA LEU A 177 30.05 -12.65 11.89
C LEU A 177 31.27 -11.78 11.59
N LYS A 178 32.45 -12.41 11.57
CA LYS A 178 33.73 -11.76 11.24
C LYS A 178 33.82 -11.45 9.75
N ASN A 179 34.29 -10.23 9.43
CA ASN A 179 34.47 -9.75 8.05
C ASN A 179 33.22 -9.93 7.16
N SER A 180 32.02 -9.76 7.72
CA SER A 180 30.77 -9.97 7.00
C SER A 180 30.46 -8.78 6.08
N THR A 181 30.20 -9.08 4.82
CA THR A 181 29.76 -8.12 3.80
C THR A 181 28.50 -8.65 3.15
N SER A 182 27.39 -7.91 3.26
CA SER A 182 26.11 -8.34 2.71
C SER A 182 25.35 -7.18 2.08
N TYR A 183 25.12 -7.28 0.77
CA TYR A 183 24.36 -6.30 0.01
C TYR A 183 23.13 -6.95 -0.58
N PHE A 184 22.07 -6.18 -0.77
CA PHE A 184 20.85 -6.70 -1.38
C PHE A 184 20.21 -5.73 -2.35
N ILE A 185 19.45 -6.30 -3.28
CA ILE A 185 18.59 -5.60 -4.22
C ILE A 185 17.26 -6.34 -4.33
N GLY A 186 16.16 -5.59 -4.45
CA GLY A 186 14.86 -6.21 -4.48
C GLY A 186 13.74 -5.32 -4.96
N ALA A 187 12.58 -5.95 -5.09
CA ALA A 187 11.34 -5.28 -5.44
C ALA A 187 10.37 -5.32 -4.26
N THR A 188 9.52 -4.31 -4.17
CA THR A 188 8.46 -4.21 -3.17
C THR A 188 7.13 -4.00 -3.86
N ILE A 189 6.08 -4.56 -3.30
CA ILE A 189 4.70 -4.36 -3.76
C ILE A 189 3.85 -3.90 -2.58
N SER A 190 3.14 -2.79 -2.75
CA SER A 190 2.26 -2.22 -1.72
C SER A 190 1.09 -1.45 -2.36
N PRO A 191 0.03 -1.11 -1.61
CA PRO A 191 -1.00 -0.24 -2.13
C PRO A 191 -0.45 1.13 -2.56
N TYR A 192 -0.91 1.65 -3.69
CA TYR A 192 -0.51 2.95 -4.21
C TYR A 192 -0.86 4.08 -3.23
N LYS A 193 0.06 5.00 -2.94
CA LYS A 193 -0.17 6.13 -2.02
C LYS A 193 -0.91 5.73 -0.72
N SER A 194 -0.39 4.73 -0.04
CA SER A 194 -0.95 4.21 1.22
C SER A 194 -1.16 5.31 2.28
N TYR A 195 -2.28 5.23 2.98
CA TYR A 195 -2.63 6.15 4.06
C TYR A 195 -2.76 5.39 5.38
N LYS A 196 -2.01 5.80 6.41
CA LYS A 196 -1.92 5.11 7.70
C LYS A 196 -1.47 3.65 7.52
N TRP A 197 -2.35 2.68 7.76
CA TRP A 197 -2.06 1.25 7.70
C TRP A 197 -2.07 0.69 6.28
N TYR A 198 -1.09 -0.13 5.95
CA TYR A 198 -1.07 -0.89 4.71
C TYR A 198 -0.15 -2.11 4.78
N TRP A 199 -0.41 -3.09 3.92
CA TRP A 199 0.43 -4.26 3.75
C TRP A 199 1.49 -4.03 2.66
N GLN A 200 2.67 -4.59 2.86
CA GLN A 200 3.75 -4.59 1.88
C GLN A 200 4.37 -5.99 1.81
N ALA A 201 4.59 -6.49 0.61
CA ALA A 201 5.40 -7.67 0.37
C ALA A 201 6.67 -7.28 -0.37
N GLU A 202 7.76 -8.00 -0.12
CA GLU A 202 9.06 -7.73 -0.70
C GLU A 202 9.68 -9.03 -1.23
N LEU A 203 10.51 -8.88 -2.25
CA LEU A 203 11.39 -9.93 -2.77
C LEU A 203 12.78 -9.34 -2.85
N LEU A 204 13.70 -9.81 -2.00
CA LEU A 204 15.09 -9.33 -1.96
C LEU A 204 16.04 -10.45 -2.37
N ASN A 205 17.04 -10.09 -3.15
CA ASN A 205 18.19 -10.91 -3.50
C ASN A 205 19.38 -10.35 -2.73
N SER A 206 19.91 -11.15 -1.82
CA SER A 206 21.03 -10.79 -0.95
C SER A 206 22.27 -11.58 -1.33
N PHE A 207 23.40 -10.89 -1.42
CA PHE A 207 24.72 -11.46 -1.68
C PHE A 207 25.54 -11.27 -0.42
N HIS A 208 25.87 -12.37 0.25
CA HIS A 208 26.51 -12.37 1.55
C HIS A 208 27.85 -13.09 1.49
N ARG A 209 28.90 -12.50 2.06
CA ARG A 209 30.21 -13.13 2.24
C ARG A 209 30.69 -12.92 3.68
N TYR A 210 31.20 -13.96 4.31
CA TYR A 210 31.80 -13.89 5.65
C TYR A 210 32.90 -14.94 5.82
N GLU A 211 33.71 -14.78 6.87
CA GLU A 211 34.76 -15.71 7.26
C GLU A 211 34.41 -16.35 8.61
N SER A 212 34.69 -17.65 8.77
CA SER A 212 34.58 -18.30 10.08
C SER A 212 35.73 -17.89 11.00
N GLU A 213 35.61 -18.24 12.28
CA GLU A 213 36.77 -18.25 13.16
C GLU A 213 37.83 -19.22 12.62
N SER A 214 39.09 -18.79 12.67
CA SER A 214 40.25 -19.59 12.26
C SER A 214 40.56 -20.62 13.33
N SER A 215 40.58 -21.90 12.99
CA SER A 215 40.99 -22.95 13.93
C SER A 215 42.47 -23.26 13.74
N VAL A 216 43.23 -23.22 14.82
CA VAL A 216 44.64 -23.63 14.85
C VAL A 216 44.73 -24.89 15.71
N THR A 217 45.23 -25.97 15.11
CA THR A 217 45.52 -27.22 15.81
C THR A 217 47.03 -27.42 15.81
N GLU A 218 47.59 -27.73 16.97
CA GLU A 218 49.02 -27.98 17.13
C GLU A 218 49.22 -29.40 17.64
N GLY A 219 50.21 -30.10 17.10
CA GLY A 219 50.45 -31.50 17.42
C GLY A 219 51.88 -31.95 17.11
N LEU A 220 52.17 -33.20 17.45
CA LEU A 220 53.41 -33.87 17.06
C LEU A 220 53.07 -34.91 15.98
N THR A 221 53.86 -34.94 14.92
CA THR A 221 53.71 -35.88 13.80
C THR A 221 55.04 -36.58 13.52
N ASP A 222 54.99 -37.79 12.98
CA ASP A 222 56.20 -38.55 12.64
C ASP A 222 56.68 -38.18 11.22
N SER A 223 57.94 -37.76 11.11
CA SER A 223 58.61 -37.55 9.82
C SER A 223 58.74 -38.86 9.03
N PRO A 224 58.81 -38.83 7.69
CA PRO A 224 59.20 -40.00 6.88
C PRO A 224 60.52 -40.65 7.30
N THR A 225 61.39 -39.91 8.02
CA THR A 225 62.64 -40.39 8.60
C THR A 225 62.50 -40.98 10.01
N GLY A 226 61.31 -40.98 10.61
CA GLY A 226 61.01 -41.52 11.94
C GLY A 226 61.28 -40.57 13.12
N GLU A 227 61.62 -39.31 12.86
CA GLU A 227 61.80 -38.27 13.88
C GLU A 227 60.49 -37.52 14.15
N GLN A 228 60.20 -37.20 15.41
CA GLN A 228 59.01 -36.42 15.78
C GLN A 228 59.20 -34.94 15.42
N GLN A 229 58.24 -34.39 14.69
CA GLN A 229 58.19 -32.99 14.28
C GLN A 229 56.97 -32.30 14.90
N PHE A 230 57.09 -30.99 15.15
CA PHE A 230 55.94 -30.18 15.56
C PHE A 230 55.18 -29.71 14.33
N GLU A 231 53.88 -29.95 14.30
CA GLU A 231 52.97 -29.60 13.21
C GLU A 231 51.93 -28.59 13.70
N ARG A 232 51.74 -27.52 12.93
CA ARG A 232 50.65 -26.56 13.10
C ARG A 232 49.76 -26.59 11.87
N ILE A 233 48.48 -26.87 12.09
CA ILE A 233 47.45 -26.83 11.07
C ILE A 233 46.57 -25.62 11.33
N THR A 234 46.56 -24.66 10.39
CA THR A 234 45.66 -23.51 10.41
C THR A 234 44.59 -23.71 9.35
N THR A 235 43.32 -23.74 9.77
CA THR A 235 42.18 -23.87 8.86
C THR A 235 41.36 -22.57 8.87
N ASN A 236 41.18 -22.01 7.68
CA ASN A 236 40.35 -20.82 7.44
C ASN A 236 39.20 -21.18 6.51
N ASN A 237 37.96 -20.84 6.89
CA ASN A 237 36.81 -21.02 6.00
C ASN A 237 36.23 -19.66 5.58
N SER A 238 36.01 -19.51 4.28
CA SER A 238 35.30 -18.39 3.68
C SER A 238 34.00 -18.87 3.04
N TYR A 239 32.90 -18.16 3.30
CA TYR A 239 31.58 -18.49 2.78
C TYR A 239 31.08 -17.41 1.84
N LYS A 240 30.50 -17.80 0.70
CA LYS A 240 29.77 -16.93 -0.22
C LYS A 240 28.36 -17.50 -0.42
N ILE A 241 27.35 -16.71 -0.08
CA ILE A 241 25.95 -17.12 -0.05
C ILE A 241 25.10 -16.18 -0.90
N ILE A 242 24.20 -16.74 -1.69
CA ILE A 242 23.13 -16.03 -2.40
C ILE A 242 21.80 -16.41 -1.77
N ASP A 243 21.11 -15.41 -1.25
CA ASP A 243 19.89 -15.58 -0.47
C ASP A 243 18.69 -14.88 -1.12
N TRP A 244 17.55 -15.56 -1.14
CA TRP A 244 16.25 -14.98 -1.47
C TRP A 244 15.45 -14.72 -0.20
N GLU A 245 15.08 -13.47 0.02
CA GLU A 245 14.29 -13.05 1.16
C GLU A 245 12.88 -12.63 0.72
N PHE A 246 11.88 -13.11 1.45
CA PHE A 246 10.46 -12.83 1.25
C PHE A 246 9.82 -12.19 2.50
N PRO A 247 10.08 -10.90 2.76
CA PRO A 247 9.40 -10.15 3.81
C PRO A 247 7.93 -9.86 3.51
N VAL A 248 7.05 -10.01 4.51
CA VAL A 248 5.66 -9.53 4.51
C VAL A 248 5.43 -8.65 5.73
N LEU A 249 5.06 -7.40 5.50
CA LEU A 249 5.04 -6.34 6.52
C LEU A 249 3.68 -5.66 6.62
N ALA A 250 3.24 -5.43 7.86
CA ALA A 250 2.24 -4.42 8.17
C ALA A 250 2.97 -3.09 8.48
N ARG A 251 2.69 -2.06 7.70
CA ARG A 251 3.30 -0.73 7.85
C ARG A 251 2.25 0.30 8.27
N TYR A 252 2.69 1.28 9.06
CA TYR A 252 1.92 2.45 9.48
C TYR A 252 2.66 3.74 9.16
N ASN A 253 2.08 4.56 8.28
CA ASN A 253 2.56 5.91 8.01
C ASN A 253 2.02 6.88 9.08
N ILE A 254 2.92 7.41 9.93
CA ILE A 254 2.57 8.38 10.98
C ILE A 254 2.09 9.68 10.34
N ASN A 255 2.81 10.14 9.32
CA ASN A 255 2.44 11.29 8.50
C ASN A 255 2.92 11.06 7.05
N ASN A 256 3.35 12.11 6.33
CA ASN A 256 3.88 11.97 4.98
C ASN A 256 5.36 11.53 4.93
N TYR A 257 6.08 11.56 6.06
CA TYR A 257 7.54 11.40 6.13
C TYR A 257 8.00 10.13 6.88
N PRO A 258 7.81 10.00 8.21
CA PRO A 258 8.07 8.75 8.91
C PRO A 258 6.98 7.69 8.75
N GLY A 259 7.45 6.44 8.72
CA GLY A 259 6.62 5.25 8.84
C GLY A 259 7.33 4.18 9.67
N ILE A 260 6.54 3.34 10.34
CA ILE A 260 7.01 2.19 11.10
C ILE A 260 6.39 0.92 10.52
N GLY A 261 7.05 -0.22 10.70
CA GLY A 261 6.56 -1.50 10.21
C GLY A 261 7.01 -2.67 11.05
N ALA A 262 6.21 -3.72 11.04
CA ALA A 262 6.55 -5.01 11.63
C ALA A 262 6.05 -6.12 10.72
N GLY A 263 6.73 -7.26 10.72
CA GLY A 263 6.41 -8.31 9.77
C GLY A 263 7.15 -9.62 10.02
N LEU A 264 6.90 -10.57 9.14
CA LEU A 264 7.59 -11.84 9.08
C LEU A 264 8.44 -11.89 7.82
N GLN A 265 9.51 -12.67 7.88
CA GLN A 265 10.41 -12.90 6.77
C GLN A 265 10.72 -14.38 6.64
N GLY A 266 10.65 -14.89 5.42
CA GLY A 266 11.27 -16.14 5.01
C GLY A 266 12.53 -15.86 4.19
N MET A 267 13.52 -16.74 4.28
CA MET A 267 14.79 -16.62 3.59
C MET A 267 15.26 -18.00 3.14
N VAL A 268 15.63 -18.12 1.87
CA VAL A 268 16.11 -19.37 1.25
C VAL A 268 17.51 -19.14 0.70
N SER A 269 18.48 -19.93 1.14
CA SER A 269 19.83 -19.94 0.59
C SER A 269 19.82 -20.70 -0.73
N LEU A 270 19.93 -19.99 -1.86
CA LEU A 270 19.93 -20.61 -3.19
C LEU A 270 21.25 -21.30 -3.50
N SER A 271 22.36 -20.65 -3.14
CA SER A 271 23.70 -21.15 -3.36
C SER A 271 24.57 -20.77 -2.18
N GLU A 272 25.32 -21.75 -1.70
CA GLU A 272 26.29 -21.60 -0.63
C GLU A 272 27.60 -22.21 -1.11
N LYS A 273 28.65 -21.41 -1.19
CA LYS A 273 30.00 -21.85 -1.54
C LYS A 273 30.89 -21.67 -0.33
N ARG A 274 31.53 -22.76 0.09
CA ARG A 274 32.54 -22.78 1.15
C ARG A 274 33.90 -23.02 0.51
N THR A 275 34.83 -22.10 0.75
CA THR A 275 36.23 -22.25 0.42
C THR A 275 36.98 -22.51 1.72
N GLU A 276 37.57 -23.69 1.84
CA GLU A 276 38.37 -24.11 2.98
C GLU A 276 39.85 -24.01 2.57
N GLN A 277 40.62 -23.23 3.32
CA GLN A 277 42.06 -23.08 3.16
C GLN A 277 42.76 -23.72 4.36
N ILE A 278 43.65 -24.67 4.10
CA ILE A 278 44.39 -25.41 5.11
C ILE A 278 45.88 -25.14 4.90
N LEU A 279 46.50 -24.51 5.89
CA LEU A 279 47.93 -24.30 5.94
C LEU A 279 48.53 -25.27 6.96
N ILE A 280 49.43 -26.14 6.49
CA ILE A 280 50.16 -27.11 7.31
C ILE A 280 51.62 -26.66 7.39
N GLU A 281 52.09 -26.36 8.59
CA GLU A 281 53.45 -25.91 8.88
C GLU A 281 54.18 -26.93 9.77
N ASN A 282 55.34 -27.42 9.31
CA ASN A 282 56.19 -28.36 10.05
C ASN A 282 57.45 -27.68 10.58
N PHE A 283 57.81 -27.96 11.84
CA PHE A 283 58.94 -27.34 12.54
C PHE A 283 59.98 -28.35 13.03
N GLU A 284 61.25 -27.95 13.01
CA GLU A 284 62.44 -28.80 13.14
C GLU A 284 62.70 -29.35 14.57
N ASN A 285 61.98 -28.93 15.61
CA ASN A 285 62.32 -29.32 16.99
C ASN A 285 61.16 -29.24 18.01
N ILE A 286 61.13 -30.20 18.94
CA ILE A 286 60.19 -30.30 20.08
C ILE A 286 60.69 -29.49 21.29
N ASN A 287 62.00 -29.23 21.36
CA ASN A 287 62.67 -28.68 22.55
C ASN A 287 62.88 -27.15 22.51
N THR A 288 62.56 -26.49 21.40
CA THR A 288 62.58 -25.02 21.26
C THR A 288 61.27 -24.58 20.64
N GLN A 289 60.43 -23.82 21.35
CA GLN A 289 59.19 -23.30 20.79
C GLN A 289 59.34 -21.86 20.27
N PRO A 290 59.05 -21.59 18.98
CA PRO A 290 58.98 -22.51 17.83
C PRO A 290 60.38 -22.79 17.26
N GLY A 291 60.61 -24.00 16.74
CA GLY A 291 61.82 -24.33 15.97
C GLY A 291 61.86 -23.62 14.61
N ALA A 292 62.86 -23.92 13.78
CA ALA A 292 62.88 -23.43 12.40
C ALA A 292 61.75 -24.08 11.58
N LEU A 293 61.07 -23.28 10.74
CA LEU A 293 60.07 -23.78 9.79
C LEU A 293 60.77 -24.61 8.71
N ILE A 294 60.38 -25.87 8.58
CA ILE A 294 60.93 -26.80 7.58
C ILE A 294 60.14 -26.71 6.28
N LEU A 295 58.82 -26.78 6.40
CA LEU A 295 57.90 -26.91 5.28
C LEU A 295 56.58 -26.22 5.61
N ALA A 296 56.04 -25.52 4.63
CA ALA A 296 54.67 -25.02 4.65
C ALA A 296 53.95 -25.51 3.39
N ASN A 297 52.83 -26.19 3.57
CA ASN A 297 51.95 -26.61 2.49
C ASN A 297 50.62 -25.88 2.64
N ASP A 298 50.16 -25.27 1.54
CA ASP A 298 48.86 -24.60 1.45
C ASP A 298 47.98 -25.39 0.49
N SER A 299 46.77 -25.73 0.94
CA SER A 299 45.75 -26.35 0.11
C SER A 299 44.43 -25.61 0.23
N SER A 300 43.69 -25.56 -0.88
CA SER A 300 42.38 -24.95 -0.93
C SER A 300 41.37 -25.90 -1.55
N GLU A 301 40.27 -26.15 -0.83
CA GLU A 301 39.14 -26.92 -1.33
C GLU A 301 37.89 -26.04 -1.43
N GLU A 302 37.14 -26.19 -2.52
CA GLU A 302 35.86 -25.50 -2.72
C GLU A 302 34.72 -26.52 -2.74
N THR A 303 33.74 -26.30 -1.87
CA THR A 303 32.49 -27.06 -1.84
C THR A 303 31.32 -26.12 -2.14
N SER A 304 30.32 -26.61 -2.87
CA SER A 304 29.15 -25.82 -3.22
C SER A 304 27.87 -26.60 -3.02
N ASP A 305 26.96 -26.03 -2.25
CA ASP A 305 25.62 -26.54 -2.02
C ASP A 305 24.58 -25.60 -2.64
N SER A 306 23.47 -26.17 -3.07
CA SER A 306 22.32 -25.44 -3.59
C SER A 306 21.09 -25.76 -2.77
N PHE A 307 20.24 -24.75 -2.51
CA PHE A 307 19.04 -24.88 -1.66
C PHE A 307 19.34 -25.45 -0.27
N SER A 308 20.43 -24.99 0.35
CA SER A 308 20.98 -25.58 1.58
C SER A 308 20.14 -25.30 2.82
N ASN A 309 19.50 -24.12 2.90
CA ASN A 309 18.90 -23.67 4.16
C ASN A 309 17.65 -22.80 3.98
N PHE A 310 16.65 -23.05 4.83
CA PHE A 310 15.49 -22.18 5.02
C PHE A 310 15.54 -21.55 6.40
N ARG A 311 15.49 -20.22 6.44
CA ARG A 311 15.50 -19.39 7.63
C ARG A 311 14.24 -18.56 7.68
N SER A 312 13.74 -18.31 8.89
CA SER A 312 12.57 -17.47 9.11
C SER A 312 12.76 -16.59 10.32
N GLY A 313 12.09 -15.45 10.34
CA GLY A 313 12.24 -14.48 11.42
C GLY A 313 11.11 -13.46 11.46
N PHE A 314 11.13 -12.69 12.54
CA PHE A 314 10.31 -11.50 12.72
C PHE A 314 11.17 -10.26 12.46
N LEU A 315 10.58 -9.22 11.91
CA LEU A 315 11.28 -7.97 11.65
C LEU A 315 10.49 -6.77 12.17
N VAL A 316 11.25 -5.74 12.51
CA VAL A 316 10.75 -4.39 12.78
C VAL A 316 11.53 -3.40 11.96
N GLU A 317 10.88 -2.35 11.50
CA GLU A 317 11.54 -1.32 10.71
C GLU A 317 10.99 0.07 10.95
N ALA A 318 11.87 1.04 10.73
CA ALA A 318 11.55 2.45 10.68
C ALA A 318 12.01 3.01 9.33
N THR A 319 11.19 3.88 8.76
CA THR A 319 11.43 4.54 7.47
C THR A 319 11.25 6.04 7.60
N ALA A 320 12.07 6.79 6.87
CA ALA A 320 12.01 8.24 6.77
C ALA A 320 12.19 8.67 5.30
N GLY A 321 11.44 9.68 4.86
CA GLY A 321 11.45 10.17 3.48
C GLY A 321 10.05 10.18 2.91
N PHE A 322 9.84 10.09 1.60
CA PHE A 322 8.48 10.14 1.05
C PHE A 322 7.75 8.80 1.23
N ALA A 323 7.12 8.62 2.39
CA ALA A 323 6.51 7.35 2.81
C ALA A 323 5.38 6.83 1.89
N ARG A 324 4.77 7.71 1.08
CA ARG A 324 3.64 7.37 0.21
C ARG A 324 4.07 6.99 -1.21
N ILE A 325 4.91 7.79 -1.84
CA ILE A 325 5.46 7.65 -3.21
C ILE A 325 6.76 8.46 -3.26
N GLY A 326 7.82 7.91 -3.84
CA GLY A 326 9.11 8.58 -3.98
C GLY A 326 10.24 7.92 -3.17
N PRO A 327 11.38 8.62 -3.02
CA PRO A 327 12.53 8.11 -2.31
C PRO A 327 12.33 8.12 -0.80
N SER A 328 12.83 7.08 -0.14
CA SER A 328 12.85 6.92 1.31
C SER A 328 14.07 6.09 1.72
N VAL A 329 14.49 6.26 2.96
CA VAL A 329 15.53 5.45 3.60
C VAL A 329 14.96 4.79 4.84
N GLY A 330 15.54 3.68 5.26
CA GLY A 330 15.06 2.97 6.44
C GLY A 330 16.11 2.09 7.09
N ALA A 331 15.82 1.75 8.33
CA ALA A 331 16.54 0.76 9.11
C ALA A 331 15.54 -0.34 9.51
N ARG A 332 15.94 -1.59 9.32
CA ARG A 332 15.18 -2.78 9.69
C ARG A 332 16.06 -3.64 10.57
N TYR A 333 15.51 -4.15 11.66
CA TYR A 333 16.16 -5.19 12.45
C TYR A 333 15.41 -6.51 12.25
N VAL A 334 16.15 -7.58 11.95
CA VAL A 334 15.59 -8.92 11.72
C VAL A 334 16.00 -9.82 12.88
N PHE A 335 14.99 -10.34 13.56
CA PHE A 335 15.10 -11.35 14.61
C PHE A 335 14.90 -12.73 13.98
N SER A 336 15.97 -13.50 13.86
CA SER A 336 15.91 -14.87 13.34
C SER A 336 15.31 -15.81 14.41
N PHE A 337 14.42 -16.71 13.99
CA PHE A 337 13.90 -17.77 14.88
C PHE A 337 14.89 -18.92 15.06
N LYS A 338 15.86 -19.06 14.16
CA LYS A 338 17.04 -19.92 14.34
C LYS A 338 18.16 -19.10 14.95
N GLU A 339 18.87 -19.65 15.94
CA GLU A 339 19.95 -18.97 16.65
C GLU A 339 21.04 -18.45 15.67
N GLN A 340 21.69 -17.32 16.03
CA GLN A 340 22.88 -16.74 15.39
C GLN A 340 22.74 -16.01 14.02
N PHE A 341 21.54 -15.56 13.63
CA PHE A 341 21.35 -14.82 12.37
C PHE A 341 20.55 -13.51 12.51
N ASN A 342 20.70 -12.82 13.63
CA ASN A 342 20.12 -11.48 13.77
C ASN A 342 20.97 -10.47 12.99
N TYR A 343 20.32 -9.52 12.31
CA TYR A 343 21.04 -8.49 11.57
C TYR A 343 20.26 -7.18 11.45
N LEU A 344 21.03 -6.11 11.27
CA LEU A 344 20.52 -4.78 10.96
C LEU A 344 20.62 -4.54 9.46
N GLN A 345 19.51 -4.20 8.83
CA GLN A 345 19.42 -3.86 7.41
C GLN A 345 19.21 -2.36 7.26
N LEU A 346 20.16 -1.68 6.61
CA LEU A 346 20.06 -0.27 6.23
C LEU A 346 19.77 -0.19 4.74
N TYR A 347 18.79 0.62 4.34
CA TYR A 347 18.28 0.58 2.97
C TYR A 347 17.76 1.89 2.41
N ALA A 348 17.80 1.98 1.09
CA ALA A 348 17.09 2.96 0.28
C ALA A 348 15.93 2.27 -0.47
N LEU A 349 14.82 2.98 -0.58
CA LEU A 349 13.58 2.51 -1.19
C LEU A 349 12.97 3.60 -2.06
N TRP A 350 12.66 3.28 -3.30
CA TRP A 350 11.91 4.16 -4.19
C TRP A 350 10.57 3.53 -4.55
N LYS A 351 9.46 4.19 -4.21
CA LYS A 351 8.10 3.75 -4.56
C LYS A 351 7.54 4.54 -5.73
N PHE A 352 6.95 3.85 -6.72
CA PHE A 352 6.36 4.45 -7.92
C PHE A 352 4.85 4.70 -7.81
#